data_AF-S2RXW2-F1
#
_entry.id   AF-S2RXW2-F1
#
_cell.length_a   1.000
_cell.length_b   1.000
_cell.length_c   1.000
_cell.angle_alpha   90.00
_cell.angle_beta   90.00
_cell.angle_gamma   90.00
#
_symmetry.space_group_name_H-M   'P 1'
#
loop_
_entity.id
_entity.type
_entity.pdbx_description
1 polymer ?
#
loop_
_entity_poly.entity_id
_entity_poly.type
_entity_poly.pdbx_seq_one_letter_code
_entity_poly.pdbx_strand_id
1 'polypeptide(L)'
;DLAIFTGELSTLQHLYIVTNAGNVIYRPVHEISDARWKDTGEHLSQTVGLGTDEKVLAVFAFDQLDGAGSFVLGSSDGYIKQTALSDLQPQRTYKSKPMMAMKLKDPAAIVTNAYFTTDQQQDVFVVSRHAYGLTFPLSDVSTVGARATGVKSMDLKPDDEVVNFILVKDPTTAKVGILTQRGAFKKMALSEVGEMSRARRGLLVLRELKRDPHRIVAMMSVDDATRLNVLTDTGKVTTLNPAQHPAGDRYSNGSFVIDTDVLGKPVFVQTKEEPADQVE
;
A
#
# COMPACT_ATOMS: atom_id res chain seq x y z
N ASP A 1 3.24 -2.48 18.29
CA ASP A 1 3.83 -2.69 16.95
C ASP A 1 3.08 -3.76 16.20
N LEU A 2 2.85 -3.54 14.90
CA LEU A 2 2.20 -4.50 14.00
C LEU A 2 3.24 -5.03 13.02
N ALA A 3 3.30 -6.34 12.82
CA ALA A 3 4.25 -6.96 11.89
C ALA A 3 3.95 -6.56 10.44
N ILE A 4 4.97 -6.08 9.70
CA ILE A 4 4.82 -5.71 8.28
C ILE A 4 4.93 -6.95 7.39
N PHE A 5 5.74 -7.92 7.79
CA PHE A 5 5.97 -9.17 7.07
C PHE A 5 6.15 -10.32 8.06
N THR A 6 5.47 -11.43 7.78
CA THR A 6 5.63 -12.71 8.47
C THR A 6 5.59 -13.79 7.42
N GLY A 7 6.60 -14.65 7.38
CA GLY A 7 6.67 -15.75 6.43
C GLY A 7 7.80 -16.71 6.77
N GLU A 8 7.65 -17.96 6.33
CA GLU A 8 8.73 -18.95 6.38
C GLU A 8 9.63 -18.77 5.16
N LEU A 9 10.94 -18.63 5.40
CA LEU A 9 11.93 -18.34 4.36
C LEU A 9 13.15 -19.25 4.49
N SER A 10 13.76 -19.55 3.34
CA SER A 10 15.07 -20.21 3.28
C SER A 10 16.19 -19.20 3.55
N THR A 11 17.27 -19.65 4.20
CA THR A 11 18.46 -18.82 4.47
C THR A 11 19.19 -18.35 3.20
N LEU A 12 18.95 -19.02 2.08
CA LEU A 12 19.49 -18.66 0.76
C LEU A 12 18.67 -17.57 0.06
N GLN A 13 17.47 -17.26 0.54
CA GLN A 13 16.63 -16.25 -0.07
C GLN A 13 17.13 -14.82 0.22
N HIS A 14 16.58 -13.91 -0.57
CA HIS A 14 16.94 -12.51 -0.62
C HIS A 14 15.75 -11.64 -0.24
N LEU A 15 15.92 -10.74 0.72
CA LEU A 15 14.90 -9.77 1.09
C LEU A 15 15.11 -8.42 0.41
N TYR A 16 13.99 -7.86 -0.06
CA TYR A 16 13.87 -6.49 -0.53
C TYR A 16 12.83 -5.79 0.35
N ILE A 17 13.30 -4.87 1.17
CA ILE A 17 12.50 -4.12 2.14
C ILE A 17 12.28 -2.72 1.58
N VAL A 18 11.06 -2.43 1.11
CA VAL A 18 10.69 -1.14 0.52
C VAL A 18 10.29 -0.17 1.62
N THR A 19 10.71 1.09 1.51
CA THR A 19 10.39 2.16 2.46
C THR A 19 9.50 3.24 1.84
N ASN A 20 8.86 4.03 2.70
CA ASN A 20 8.03 5.18 2.30
C ASN A 20 8.84 6.32 1.66
N ALA A 21 10.16 6.35 1.83
CA ALA A 21 11.04 7.31 1.15
C ALA A 21 11.34 6.92 -0.31
N GLY A 22 10.80 5.81 -0.81
CA GLY A 22 11.07 5.30 -2.15
C GLY A 22 12.40 4.56 -2.26
N ASN A 23 12.91 4.05 -1.14
CA ASN A 23 14.12 3.26 -1.10
C ASN A 23 13.81 1.76 -0.94
N VAL A 24 14.78 0.94 -1.31
CA VAL A 24 14.80 -0.52 -1.17
C VAL A 24 16.07 -0.92 -0.44
N ILE A 25 15.90 -1.61 0.68
CA ILE A 25 16.99 -2.19 1.45
C ILE A 25 17.07 -3.66 1.06
N TYR A 26 18.23 -4.07 0.58
CA TYR A 26 18.50 -5.46 0.28
C TYR A 26 19.18 -6.16 1.47
N ARG A 27 18.71 -7.36 1.81
CA ARG A 27 19.32 -8.19 2.86
C ARG A 27 19.19 -9.68 2.54
N PRO A 28 20.28 -10.44 2.42
CA PRO A 28 20.20 -11.90 2.41
C PRO A 28 19.63 -12.43 3.72
N VAL A 29 18.77 -13.46 3.68
CA VAL A 29 18.11 -13.98 4.90
C VAL A 29 19.14 -14.48 5.92
N HIS A 30 20.21 -15.17 5.50
CA HIS A 30 21.28 -15.63 6.39
C HIS A 30 22.08 -14.52 7.08
N GLU A 31 21.93 -13.25 6.69
CA GLU A 31 22.55 -12.11 7.39
C GLU A 31 21.63 -11.50 8.47
N ILE A 32 20.39 -11.97 8.60
CA ILE A 32 19.50 -11.52 9.66
C ILE A 32 19.92 -12.19 10.96
N SER A 33 20.07 -11.40 12.01
CA SER A 33 20.42 -11.88 13.35
C SER A 33 19.35 -12.84 13.87
N ASP A 34 19.76 -14.06 14.23
CA ASP A 34 18.87 -15.01 14.91
C ASP A 34 18.44 -14.43 16.26
N ALA A 35 17.13 -14.40 16.49
CA ALA A 35 16.53 -13.91 17.72
C ALA A 35 15.50 -14.93 18.21
N ARG A 36 15.33 -15.06 19.54
CA ARG A 36 14.25 -15.88 20.08
C ARG A 36 12.92 -15.16 19.84
N TRP A 37 11.82 -15.90 19.78
CA TRP A 37 10.50 -15.34 19.48
C TRP A 37 10.02 -14.22 20.43
N LYS A 38 10.60 -14.11 21.64
CA LYS A 38 10.31 -13.04 22.61
C LYS A 38 11.27 -11.86 22.54
N ASP A 39 12.37 -12.00 21.81
CA ASP A 39 13.37 -10.96 21.69
C ASP A 39 12.87 -9.92 20.68
N THR A 40 13.13 -8.64 20.96
CA THR A 40 12.70 -7.53 20.10
C THR A 40 13.42 -7.50 18.75
N GLY A 41 14.51 -8.27 18.61
CA GLY A 41 15.35 -8.29 17.42
C GLY A 41 16.26 -7.07 17.31
N GLU A 42 16.67 -6.73 16.09
CA GLU A 42 17.56 -5.61 15.79
C GLU A 42 16.80 -4.50 15.07
N HIS A 43 17.08 -3.23 15.44
CA HIS A 43 16.47 -2.10 14.75
C HIS A 43 17.16 -1.86 13.41
N LEU A 44 16.40 -1.82 12.32
CA LEU A 44 16.93 -1.73 10.95
C LEU A 44 17.85 -0.52 10.72
N SER A 45 17.61 0.60 11.40
CA SER A 45 18.46 1.80 11.30
C SER A 45 19.87 1.64 11.89
N GLN A 46 20.13 0.58 12.67
CA GLN A 46 21.47 0.30 13.20
C GLN A 46 22.43 -0.19 12.12
N THR A 47 21.90 -0.89 11.11
CA THR A 47 22.70 -1.44 10.00
C THR A 47 22.65 -0.57 8.76
N VAL A 48 21.49 0.03 8.46
CA VAL A 48 21.25 0.77 7.22
C VAL A 48 20.88 2.22 7.53
N GLY A 49 21.48 3.17 6.82
CA GLY A 49 21.15 4.59 6.97
C GLY A 49 19.74 4.88 6.47
N LEU A 50 18.83 5.21 7.40
CA LEU A 50 17.44 5.61 7.13
C LEU A 50 17.24 7.10 7.42
N GLY A 51 16.35 7.75 6.67
CA GLY A 51 15.91 9.13 6.95
C GLY A 51 15.08 9.27 8.23
N THR A 52 14.89 10.52 8.69
CA THR A 52 14.28 10.85 10.00
C THR A 52 12.83 10.37 10.19
N ASP A 53 12.09 10.08 9.12
CA ASP A 53 10.73 9.53 9.18
C ASP A 53 10.53 8.37 8.19
N GLU A 54 11.65 7.74 7.81
CA GLU A 54 11.64 6.63 6.87
C GLU A 54 11.16 5.34 7.55
N LYS A 55 10.07 4.80 7.03
CA LYS A 55 9.38 3.62 7.55
C LYS A 55 9.33 2.54 6.49
N VAL A 56 9.42 1.29 6.93
CA VAL A 56 9.21 0.13 6.07
C VAL A 56 7.73 0.09 5.66
N LEU A 57 7.48 -0.19 4.37
CA LEU A 57 6.15 -0.36 3.80
C LEU A 57 5.84 -1.82 3.48
N ALA A 58 6.79 -2.51 2.85
CA ALA A 58 6.59 -3.86 2.35
C ALA A 58 7.92 -4.62 2.31
N VAL A 59 7.84 -5.94 2.41
CA VAL A 59 8.99 -6.84 2.29
C VAL A 59 8.68 -7.89 1.23
N PHE A 60 9.62 -8.12 0.32
CA PHE A 60 9.54 -9.12 -0.72
C PHE A 60 10.72 -10.09 -0.57
N ALA A 61 10.45 -11.38 -0.72
CA ALA A 61 11.46 -12.42 -0.69
C ALA A 61 11.64 -13.03 -2.09
N PHE A 62 12.89 -13.26 -2.48
CA PHE A 62 13.25 -13.83 -3.78
C PHE A 62 14.21 -14.99 -3.60
N ASP A 63 14.00 -16.08 -4.36
CA ASP A 63 14.95 -17.18 -4.45
C ASP A 63 16.19 -16.79 -5.26
N GLN A 64 15.99 -16.03 -6.33
CA GLN A 64 17.03 -15.57 -7.24
C GLN A 64 16.76 -14.15 -7.71
N LEU A 65 17.81 -13.41 -8.06
CA LEU A 65 17.73 -11.98 -8.41
C LEU A 65 17.82 -11.70 -9.91
N ASP A 66 18.06 -12.73 -10.72
CA ASP A 66 18.09 -12.68 -12.19
C ASP A 66 16.71 -12.97 -12.82
N GLY A 67 15.69 -13.19 -11.99
CA GLY A 67 14.32 -13.40 -12.41
C GLY A 67 13.69 -12.21 -13.13
N ALA A 68 12.66 -12.51 -13.93
CA ALA A 68 11.81 -11.49 -14.52
C ALA A 68 10.90 -10.85 -13.45
N GLY A 69 10.40 -9.66 -13.76
CA GLY A 69 9.43 -8.94 -12.93
C GLY A 69 9.85 -7.51 -12.63
N SER A 70 8.88 -6.74 -12.15
CA SER A 70 9.06 -5.33 -11.83
C SER A 70 8.42 -5.00 -10.50
N PHE A 71 9.06 -4.09 -9.78
CA PHE A 71 8.40 -3.38 -8.70
C PHE A 71 7.48 -2.31 -9.28
N VAL A 72 6.27 -2.22 -8.73
CA VAL A 72 5.32 -1.15 -9.00
C VAL A 72 5.18 -0.33 -7.74
N LEU A 73 5.60 0.94 -7.79
CA LEU A 73 5.57 1.87 -6.67
C LEU A 73 4.65 3.04 -7.01
N GLY A 74 3.85 3.46 -6.04
CA GLY A 74 2.96 4.62 -6.15
C GLY A 74 3.18 5.56 -4.98
N SER A 75 2.97 6.85 -5.22
CA SER A 75 3.33 7.92 -4.30
C SER A 75 2.16 8.86 -4.03
N SER A 76 2.18 9.50 -2.87
CA SER A 76 1.11 10.36 -2.37
C SER A 76 0.91 11.62 -3.22
N ASP A 77 1.94 12.07 -3.94
CA ASP A 77 1.87 13.19 -4.91
C ASP A 77 1.34 12.79 -6.29
N GLY A 78 0.80 11.57 -6.44
CA GLY A 78 0.08 11.14 -7.63
C GLY A 78 0.95 10.60 -8.76
N TYR A 79 2.18 10.14 -8.45
CA TYR A 79 3.02 9.41 -9.40
C TYR A 79 2.99 7.90 -9.16
N ILE A 80 3.16 7.14 -10.24
CA ILE A 80 3.33 5.67 -10.24
C ILE A 80 4.52 5.30 -11.12
N LYS A 81 5.21 4.22 -10.78
CA LYS A 81 6.41 3.76 -11.49
C LYS A 81 6.52 2.25 -11.52
N GLN A 82 6.92 1.72 -12.68
CA GLN A 82 7.46 0.37 -12.79
C GLN A 82 8.98 0.43 -12.89
N THR A 83 9.70 -0.40 -12.13
CA THR A 83 11.16 -0.57 -12.23
C THR A 83 11.50 -2.06 -12.20
N ALA A 84 12.33 -2.52 -13.14
CA ALA A 84 12.66 -3.94 -13.23
C ALA A 84 13.51 -4.40 -12.03
N LEU A 85 13.41 -5.68 -11.66
CA LEU A 85 14.29 -6.29 -10.64
C LEU A 85 15.76 -6.16 -11.03
N SER A 86 16.06 -6.29 -12.33
CA SER A 86 17.40 -6.12 -12.90
C SER A 86 17.99 -4.71 -12.70
N ASP A 87 17.16 -3.69 -12.48
CA ASP A 87 17.60 -2.32 -12.17
C ASP A 87 17.87 -2.11 -10.67
N LEU A 88 17.51 -3.06 -9.82
CA LEU A 88 17.64 -3.02 -8.36
C LEU A 88 18.57 -4.11 -7.84
N GLN A 89 19.68 -4.35 -8.55
CA GLN A 89 20.66 -5.35 -8.15
C GLN A 89 21.53 -4.87 -6.98
N PRO A 90 21.81 -5.73 -5.99
CA PRO A 90 22.59 -5.37 -4.81
C PRO A 90 23.96 -4.80 -5.18
N GLN A 91 24.26 -3.63 -4.64
CA GLN A 91 25.58 -2.99 -4.80
C GLN A 91 26.50 -3.40 -3.65
N ARG A 92 27.82 -3.22 -3.80
CA ARG A 92 28.81 -3.53 -2.74
C ARG A 92 28.50 -2.89 -1.38
N THR A 93 27.74 -1.79 -1.36
CA THR A 93 27.36 -1.04 -0.16
C THR A 93 26.01 -1.44 0.43
N TYR A 94 25.38 -2.53 -0.03
CA TYR A 94 24.02 -2.91 0.39
C TYR A 94 23.84 -3.02 1.91
N LYS A 95 24.92 -3.35 2.64
CA LYS A 95 24.89 -3.50 4.10
C LYS A 95 24.59 -2.21 4.83
N SER A 96 24.94 -1.05 4.27
CA SER A 96 24.86 0.25 4.94
C SER A 96 24.06 1.30 4.18
N LYS A 97 23.81 1.10 2.88
CA LYS A 97 23.09 2.04 2.03
C LYS A 97 21.92 1.36 1.33
N PRO A 98 20.71 1.93 1.42
CA PRO A 98 19.61 1.47 0.61
C PRO A 98 19.81 1.89 -0.86
N MET A 99 19.10 1.21 -1.75
CA MET A 99 18.99 1.55 -3.16
C MET A 99 17.75 2.41 -3.39
N MET A 100 17.83 3.42 -4.25
CA MET A 100 16.66 4.21 -4.62
C MET A 100 15.81 3.43 -5.60
N ALA A 101 14.55 3.18 -5.27
CA ALA A 101 13.59 2.51 -6.14
C ALA A 101 12.58 3.46 -6.76
N MET A 102 12.33 4.65 -6.20
CA MET A 102 11.50 5.71 -6.77
C MET A 102 11.98 7.07 -6.28
N LYS A 103 12.22 8.01 -7.20
CA LYS A 103 12.48 9.41 -6.82
C LYS A 103 11.15 10.15 -6.65
N LEU A 104 10.85 10.59 -5.44
CA LEU A 104 9.64 11.36 -5.16
C LEU A 104 9.73 12.77 -5.79
N LYS A 105 8.60 13.28 -6.30
CA LYS A 105 8.55 14.58 -7.00
C LYS A 105 8.50 15.71 -5.97
N ASP A 106 7.59 15.59 -5.01
CA ASP A 106 7.48 16.48 -3.86
C ASP A 106 8.37 15.99 -2.70
N PRO A 107 9.17 16.86 -2.04
CA PRO A 107 9.96 16.49 -0.88
C PRO A 107 9.16 15.93 0.31
N ALA A 108 7.88 16.31 0.45
CA ALA A 108 6.99 15.84 1.51
C ALA A 108 6.19 14.59 1.10
N ALA A 109 6.27 14.16 -0.16
CA ALA A 109 5.60 12.95 -0.61
C ALA A 109 6.20 11.71 0.05
N ILE A 110 5.41 10.64 0.01
CA ILE A 110 5.83 9.30 0.40
C ILE A 110 5.35 8.29 -0.65
N VAL A 111 6.03 7.16 -0.74
CA VAL A 111 5.46 5.96 -1.36
C VAL A 111 4.29 5.51 -0.49
N THR A 112 3.12 5.29 -1.11
CA THR A 112 1.92 4.83 -0.40
C THR A 112 1.83 3.32 -0.37
N ASN A 113 2.36 2.65 -1.40
CA ASN A 113 2.35 1.21 -1.52
C ASN A 113 3.39 0.72 -2.53
N ALA A 114 3.73 -0.57 -2.45
CA ALA A 114 4.64 -1.22 -3.36
C ALA A 114 4.14 -2.64 -3.66
N TYR A 115 4.24 -3.04 -4.92
CA TYR A 115 3.98 -4.40 -5.39
C TYR A 115 5.19 -4.92 -6.14
N PHE A 116 5.31 -6.24 -6.22
CA PHE A 116 6.17 -6.92 -7.18
C PHE A 116 5.29 -7.79 -8.07
N THR A 117 5.48 -7.69 -9.40
CA THR A 117 4.70 -8.50 -10.34
C THR A 117 5.51 -8.92 -11.56
N THR A 118 5.25 -10.13 -12.03
CA THR A 118 5.65 -10.64 -13.34
C THR A 118 4.54 -10.55 -14.38
N ASP A 119 3.31 -10.31 -13.92
CA ASP A 119 2.11 -10.21 -14.74
C ASP A 119 1.77 -8.74 -15.02
N GLN A 120 1.75 -8.38 -16.30
CA GLN A 120 1.45 -7.03 -16.78
C GLN A 120 -0.03 -6.86 -17.18
N GLN A 121 -0.82 -7.94 -17.17
CA GLN A 121 -2.26 -7.93 -17.44
C GLN A 121 -3.02 -7.69 -16.13
N GLN A 122 -2.76 -6.54 -15.53
CA GLN A 122 -3.42 -6.07 -14.31
C GLN A 122 -3.86 -4.63 -14.48
N ASP A 123 -4.86 -4.24 -13.73
CA ASP A 123 -5.29 -2.87 -13.59
C ASP A 123 -4.75 -2.26 -12.29
N VAL A 124 -4.53 -0.95 -12.35
CA VAL A 124 -4.21 -0.12 -11.20
C VAL A 124 -5.50 0.59 -10.78
N PHE A 125 -5.93 0.37 -9.54
CA PHE A 125 -6.91 1.24 -8.90
C PHE A 125 -6.21 2.13 -7.88
N VAL A 126 -6.35 3.45 -8.05
CA VAL A 126 -5.78 4.46 -7.16
C VAL A 126 -6.89 5.32 -6.57
N VAL A 127 -6.74 5.71 -5.30
CA VAL A 127 -7.71 6.56 -4.62
C VAL A 127 -7.04 7.71 -3.89
N SER A 128 -7.67 8.89 -3.96
CA SER A 128 -7.22 10.09 -3.26
C SER A 128 -7.92 10.30 -1.92
N ARG A 129 -7.31 11.15 -1.09
CA ARG A 129 -7.81 11.59 0.21
C ARG A 129 -9.16 12.28 0.07
N HIS A 130 -9.38 13.04 -1.01
CA HIS A 130 -10.65 13.68 -1.35
C HIS A 130 -11.65 12.76 -2.07
N ALA A 131 -11.48 11.45 -1.92
CA ALA A 131 -12.41 10.43 -2.39
C ALA A 131 -12.61 10.41 -3.91
N TYR A 132 -11.54 10.65 -4.67
CA TYR A 132 -11.52 10.35 -6.10
C TYR A 132 -10.84 9.00 -6.35
N GLY A 133 -11.50 8.10 -7.07
CA GLY A 133 -10.98 6.81 -7.50
C GLY A 133 -10.76 6.78 -9.01
N LEU A 134 -9.68 6.15 -9.45
CA LEU A 134 -9.33 6.00 -10.87
C LEU A 134 -8.81 4.59 -11.12
N THR A 135 -9.34 3.94 -12.16
CA THR A 135 -8.89 2.63 -12.63
C THR A 135 -8.27 2.79 -14.02
N PHE A 136 -7.07 2.24 -14.24
CA PHE A 136 -6.40 2.21 -15.54
C PHE A 136 -5.47 0.99 -15.68
N PRO A 137 -5.16 0.52 -16.89
CA PRO A 137 -4.27 -0.63 -17.09
C PRO A 137 -2.84 -0.39 -16.61
N LEU A 138 -2.22 -1.37 -15.96
CA LEU A 138 -0.81 -1.30 -15.55
C LEU A 138 0.13 -1.10 -16.75
N SER A 139 -0.27 -1.62 -17.93
CA SER A 139 0.46 -1.46 -19.18
C SER A 139 0.60 0.02 -19.65
N ASP A 140 -0.22 0.94 -19.14
CA ASP A 140 -0.07 2.39 -19.37
C ASP A 140 1.12 3.00 -18.62
N VAL A 141 1.74 2.25 -17.71
CA VAL A 141 2.90 2.66 -16.91
C VAL A 141 4.15 1.97 -17.45
N SER A 142 4.99 2.69 -18.18
CA SER A 142 6.22 2.11 -18.71
C SER A 142 7.23 1.77 -17.60
N THR A 143 7.96 0.67 -17.79
CA THR A 143 9.12 0.33 -16.96
C THR A 143 10.27 1.28 -17.23
N VAL A 144 10.80 1.88 -16.17
CA VAL A 144 11.88 2.87 -16.21
C VAL A 144 12.88 2.60 -15.09
N GLY A 145 14.10 3.13 -15.23
CA GLY A 145 15.17 2.88 -14.28
C GLY A 145 14.88 3.36 -12.85
N ALA A 146 15.64 2.79 -11.92
CA ALA A 146 15.50 2.97 -10.47
C ALA A 146 15.49 4.45 -10.00
N ARG A 147 16.26 5.34 -10.65
CA ARG A 147 16.34 6.78 -10.31
C ARG A 147 15.22 7.66 -10.88
N ALA A 148 14.37 7.12 -11.74
CA ALA A 148 13.26 7.89 -12.31
C ALA A 148 12.16 8.12 -11.27
N THR A 149 11.37 9.18 -11.47
CA THR A 149 10.17 9.46 -10.68
C THR A 149 8.99 8.59 -11.11
N GLY A 150 8.91 8.22 -12.39
CA GLY A 150 7.74 7.55 -12.96
C GLY A 150 6.82 8.52 -13.68
N VAL A 151 5.56 8.12 -13.87
CA VAL A 151 4.54 8.87 -14.61
C VAL A 151 3.39 9.25 -13.70
N LYS A 152 2.61 10.26 -14.11
CA LYS A 152 1.44 10.70 -13.34
C LYS A 152 0.33 9.64 -13.43
N SER A 153 -0.14 9.16 -12.28
CA SER A 153 -1.27 8.23 -12.16
C SER A 153 -2.60 8.96 -12.10
N MET A 154 -2.71 9.99 -11.26
CA MET A 154 -3.93 10.75 -11.02
C MET A 154 -3.68 12.25 -11.09
N ASP A 155 -4.65 13.01 -11.62
CA ASP A 155 -4.66 14.46 -11.56
C ASP A 155 -5.26 14.97 -10.25
N LEU A 156 -4.38 15.19 -9.28
CA LEU A 156 -4.73 15.70 -7.95
C LEU A 156 -5.00 17.21 -7.99
N LYS A 157 -6.00 17.63 -7.23
CA LYS A 157 -6.21 19.05 -6.92
C LYS A 157 -5.27 19.50 -5.80
N PRO A 158 -5.10 20.82 -5.59
CA PRO A 158 -4.43 21.32 -4.40
C PRO A 158 -5.01 20.69 -3.12
N ASP A 159 -4.13 20.40 -2.17
CA ASP A 159 -4.43 19.77 -0.87
C ASP A 159 -5.00 18.35 -0.93
N ASP A 160 -5.03 17.72 -2.11
CA ASP A 160 -5.35 16.30 -2.26
C ASP A 160 -4.07 15.47 -2.42
N GLU A 161 -4.14 14.21 -2.00
CA GLU A 161 -3.03 13.27 -2.04
C GLU A 161 -3.57 11.87 -2.35
N VAL A 162 -2.78 11.04 -3.01
CA VAL A 162 -3.08 9.61 -3.12
C VAL A 162 -2.94 8.97 -1.74
N VAL A 163 -3.97 8.25 -1.31
CA VAL A 163 -3.95 7.49 -0.06
C VAL A 163 -3.34 6.11 -0.29
N ASN A 164 -3.78 5.44 -1.37
CA ASN A 164 -3.27 4.13 -1.74
C ASN A 164 -3.56 3.83 -3.22
N PHE A 165 -2.82 2.86 -3.77
CA PHE A 165 -3.20 2.15 -4.98
C PHE A 165 -3.10 0.64 -4.76
N ILE A 166 -3.84 -0.12 -5.55
CA ILE A 166 -3.81 -1.58 -5.59
C ILE A 166 -3.63 -2.06 -7.03
N LEU A 167 -3.02 -3.24 -7.19
CA LEU A 167 -3.04 -3.98 -8.44
C LEU A 167 -4.14 -5.04 -8.40
N VAL A 168 -4.88 -5.14 -9.50
CA VAL A 168 -6.05 -6.01 -9.60
C VAL A 168 -6.01 -6.77 -10.92
N LYS A 169 -6.16 -8.10 -10.87
CA LYS A 169 -6.22 -8.93 -12.08
C LYS A 169 -7.52 -8.77 -12.86
N ASP A 170 -8.63 -8.63 -12.14
CA ASP A 170 -9.95 -8.46 -12.73
C ASP A 170 -10.78 -7.45 -11.90
N PRO A 171 -10.94 -6.20 -12.38
CA PRO A 171 -11.75 -5.20 -11.71
C PRO A 171 -13.23 -5.56 -11.56
N THR A 172 -13.75 -6.48 -12.38
CA THR A 172 -15.17 -6.82 -12.38
C THR A 172 -15.59 -7.65 -11.17
N THR A 173 -14.66 -8.45 -10.62
CA THR A 173 -14.87 -9.30 -9.46
C THR A 173 -14.27 -8.73 -8.18
N ALA A 174 -13.31 -7.81 -8.30
CA ALA A 174 -12.64 -7.20 -7.16
C ALA A 174 -13.57 -6.31 -6.32
N LYS A 175 -13.32 -6.31 -5.01
CA LYS A 175 -13.98 -5.44 -4.04
C LYS A 175 -12.92 -4.66 -3.27
N VAL A 176 -13.24 -3.42 -2.95
CA VAL A 176 -12.37 -2.53 -2.18
C VAL A 176 -13.07 -2.09 -0.89
N GLY A 177 -12.30 -2.06 0.19
CA GLY A 177 -12.66 -1.42 1.45
C GLY A 177 -12.11 0.00 1.48
N ILE A 178 -12.92 0.95 1.94
CA ILE A 178 -12.56 2.36 2.11
C ILE A 178 -12.88 2.76 3.54
N LEU A 179 -11.88 3.25 4.28
CA LEU A 179 -12.03 3.79 5.63
C LEU A 179 -11.76 5.29 5.63
N THR A 180 -12.57 6.04 6.36
CA THR A 180 -12.47 7.50 6.47
C THR A 180 -11.97 7.93 7.84
N GLN A 181 -11.43 9.15 7.93
CA GLN A 181 -10.97 9.77 9.18
C GLN A 181 -12.07 9.91 10.24
N ARG A 182 -13.34 9.85 9.83
CA ARG A 182 -14.52 9.91 10.70
C ARG A 182 -14.99 8.53 11.19
N GLY A 183 -14.21 7.47 10.93
CA GLY A 183 -14.57 6.11 11.33
C GLY A 183 -15.64 5.45 10.48
N ALA A 184 -16.02 6.05 9.33
CA ALA A 184 -16.93 5.41 8.39
C ALA A 184 -16.18 4.44 7.47
N PHE A 185 -16.70 3.22 7.35
CA PHE A 185 -16.21 2.18 6.45
C PHE A 185 -17.23 1.87 5.35
N LYS A 186 -16.73 1.69 4.14
CA LYS A 186 -17.50 1.27 2.98
C LYS A 186 -16.80 0.13 2.24
N LYS A 187 -17.56 -0.92 1.92
CA LYS A 187 -17.19 -1.91 0.90
C LYS A 187 -17.83 -1.53 -0.44
N MET A 188 -17.09 -1.62 -1.53
CA MET A 188 -17.56 -1.24 -2.87
C MET A 188 -17.02 -2.23 -3.90
N ALA A 189 -17.81 -2.60 -4.89
CA ALA A 189 -17.30 -3.34 -6.05
C ALA A 189 -16.42 -2.41 -6.89
N LEU A 190 -15.25 -2.89 -7.35
CA LEU A 190 -14.34 -2.03 -8.09
C LEU A 190 -14.91 -1.65 -9.47
N SER A 191 -15.76 -2.50 -10.05
CA SER A 191 -16.52 -2.24 -11.29
C SER A 191 -17.39 -0.98 -11.27
N GLU A 192 -17.73 -0.45 -10.09
CA GLU A 192 -18.38 0.84 -9.92
C GLU A 192 -17.52 2.00 -10.45
N VAL A 193 -16.19 1.85 -10.41
CA VAL A 193 -15.21 2.75 -11.01
C VAL A 193 -14.71 2.12 -12.31
N GLY A 194 -15.43 2.42 -13.39
CA GLY A 194 -15.03 1.99 -14.73
C GLY A 194 -13.62 2.46 -15.11
N GLU A 195 -13.02 1.73 -16.06
CA GLU A 195 -11.70 2.06 -16.60
C GLU A 195 -11.68 3.44 -17.26
N MET A 196 -10.59 4.16 -17.08
CA MET A 196 -10.31 5.46 -17.69
C MET A 196 -8.83 5.54 -18.05
N SER A 197 -8.43 6.54 -18.84
CA SER A 197 -7.01 6.83 -19.03
C SER A 197 -6.36 7.32 -17.73
N ARG A 198 -5.08 6.99 -17.52
CA ARG A 198 -4.27 7.58 -16.45
C ARG A 198 -4.19 9.11 -16.52
N ALA A 199 -3.69 9.71 -15.45
CA ALA A 199 -3.55 11.16 -15.26
C ALA A 199 -4.88 11.93 -15.39
N ARG A 200 -6.00 11.25 -15.15
CA ARG A 200 -7.32 11.87 -14.96
C ARG A 200 -7.55 12.07 -13.48
N ARG A 201 -8.52 12.91 -13.14
CA ARG A 201 -8.93 13.12 -11.76
C ARG A 201 -9.60 11.89 -11.15
N GLY A 202 -10.24 11.06 -11.96
CA GLY A 202 -11.08 9.95 -11.49
C GLY A 202 -12.50 10.38 -11.12
N LEU A 203 -13.24 9.45 -10.55
CA LEU A 203 -14.65 9.58 -10.17
C LEU A 203 -14.76 9.65 -8.64
N LEU A 204 -15.78 10.36 -8.14
CA LEU A 204 -16.07 10.31 -6.71
C LEU A 204 -16.42 8.88 -6.29
N VAL A 205 -15.81 8.43 -5.19
CA VAL A 205 -16.06 7.15 -4.52
C VAL A 205 -16.61 7.35 -3.10
N LEU A 206 -16.91 8.58 -2.70
CA LEU A 206 -17.77 8.92 -1.57
C LEU A 206 -18.56 10.18 -1.94
N ARG A 207 -19.73 10.38 -1.35
CA ARG A 207 -20.47 11.65 -1.50
C ARG A 207 -19.83 12.73 -0.63
N GLU A 208 -19.36 13.80 -1.28
CA GLU A 208 -18.81 14.97 -0.59
C GLU A 208 -19.91 15.68 0.22
N LEU A 209 -19.61 15.98 1.49
CA LEU A 209 -20.51 16.68 2.40
C LEU A 209 -20.10 18.15 2.51
N LYS A 210 -21.07 19.07 2.61
CA LYS A 210 -20.79 20.50 2.78
C LYS A 210 -20.11 20.83 4.11
N ARG A 211 -20.46 20.09 5.16
CA ARG A 211 -19.92 20.23 6.51
C ARG A 211 -19.24 18.92 6.90
N ASP A 212 -18.00 19.03 7.35
CA ASP A 212 -17.17 17.91 7.79
C ASP A 212 -17.09 16.75 6.77
N PRO A 213 -16.47 17.01 5.60
CA PRO A 213 -16.43 16.03 4.53
C PRO A 213 -15.56 14.82 4.89
N HIS A 214 -15.92 13.66 4.35
CA HIS A 214 -15.10 12.46 4.52
C HIS A 214 -13.76 12.61 3.80
N ARG A 215 -12.71 12.16 4.47
CA ARG A 215 -11.34 12.08 3.94
C ARG A 215 -10.89 10.65 4.12
N ILE A 216 -10.49 10.02 3.02
CA ILE A 216 -10.05 8.63 3.04
C ILE A 216 -8.72 8.56 3.77
N VAL A 217 -8.58 7.60 4.67
CA VAL A 217 -7.36 7.33 5.42
C VAL A 217 -6.78 5.95 5.10
N ALA A 218 -7.59 5.05 4.56
CA ALA A 218 -7.11 3.77 4.04
C ALA A 218 -8.02 3.25 2.91
N MET A 219 -7.39 2.60 1.93
CA MET A 219 -8.05 1.78 0.92
C MET A 219 -7.28 0.47 0.74
N MET A 220 -8.00 -0.64 0.60
CA MET A 220 -7.43 -1.97 0.48
C MET A 220 -8.37 -2.86 -0.35
N SER A 221 -7.81 -3.87 -1.00
CA SER A 221 -8.62 -5.00 -1.49
C SER A 221 -9.24 -5.73 -0.30
N VAL A 222 -10.50 -6.16 -0.43
CA VAL A 222 -11.19 -6.93 0.61
C VAL A 222 -11.95 -8.10 -0.01
N ASP A 223 -11.91 -9.22 0.67
CA ASP A 223 -12.75 -10.38 0.44
C ASP A 223 -13.42 -10.84 1.75
N ASP A 224 -14.00 -12.02 1.76
CA ASP A 224 -14.74 -12.53 2.92
C ASP A 224 -13.80 -13.05 4.04
N ALA A 225 -12.55 -13.41 3.70
CA ALA A 225 -11.51 -13.86 4.64
C ALA A 225 -10.72 -12.69 5.26
N THR A 226 -10.82 -11.51 4.64
CA THR A 226 -10.11 -10.31 5.07
C THR A 226 -10.55 -9.86 6.46
N ARG A 227 -9.58 -9.48 7.31
CA ARG A 227 -9.76 -8.77 8.57
C ARG A 227 -8.91 -7.52 8.58
N LEU A 228 -9.43 -6.44 9.13
CA LEU A 228 -8.75 -5.15 9.16
C LEU A 228 -8.47 -4.76 10.61
N ASN A 229 -7.20 -4.68 11.00
CA ASN A 229 -6.81 -4.08 12.26
C ASN A 229 -6.60 -2.58 12.05
N VAL A 230 -7.47 -1.79 12.64
CA VAL A 230 -7.43 -0.34 12.56
C VAL A 230 -6.77 0.21 13.81
N LEU A 231 -5.64 0.89 13.64
CA LEU A 231 -4.95 1.65 14.68
C LEU A 231 -5.43 3.10 14.65
N THR A 232 -5.76 3.64 15.82
CA THR A 232 -6.16 5.04 15.99
C THR A 232 -5.02 5.90 16.53
N ASP A 233 -5.17 7.23 16.43
CA ASP A 233 -4.24 8.22 16.99
C ASP A 233 -4.10 8.17 18.51
N THR A 234 -5.05 7.55 19.22
CA THR A 234 -4.96 7.27 20.67
C THR A 234 -4.23 5.95 20.99
N GLY A 235 -3.75 5.24 19.97
CA GLY A 235 -3.04 3.96 20.14
C GLY A 235 -3.96 2.74 20.33
N LYS A 236 -5.28 2.92 20.22
CA LYS A 236 -6.23 1.80 20.31
C LYS A 236 -6.28 1.04 18.99
N VAL A 237 -6.43 -0.28 19.08
CA VAL A 237 -6.61 -1.15 17.93
C VAL A 237 -8.02 -1.73 17.95
N THR A 238 -8.71 -1.68 16.81
CA THR A 238 -10.03 -2.30 16.62
C THR A 238 -10.02 -3.16 15.37
N THR A 239 -10.59 -4.36 15.46
CA THR A 239 -10.69 -5.27 14.32
C THR A 239 -12.04 -5.10 13.63
N LEU A 240 -12.01 -4.96 12.31
CA LEU A 240 -13.17 -4.83 11.45
C LEU A 240 -13.23 -6.02 10.48
N ASN A 241 -14.43 -6.57 10.30
CA ASN A 241 -14.70 -7.62 9.32
C ASN A 241 -15.46 -7.04 8.11
N PRO A 242 -14.80 -6.78 6.96
CA PRO A 242 -15.45 -6.28 5.75
C PRO A 242 -16.62 -7.14 5.27
N ALA A 243 -16.63 -8.45 5.53
CA ALA A 243 -17.71 -9.36 5.10
C ALA A 243 -19.06 -8.98 5.72
N GLN A 244 -19.06 -8.47 6.96
CA GLN A 244 -20.27 -8.08 7.70
C GLN A 244 -20.90 -6.76 7.22
N HIS A 245 -20.22 -6.01 6.35
CA HIS A 245 -20.74 -4.78 5.78
C HIS A 245 -21.23 -5.00 4.36
N PRO A 246 -22.43 -4.52 3.99
CA PRO A 246 -22.92 -4.64 2.61
C PRO A 246 -22.06 -3.79 1.66
N ALA A 247 -22.00 -4.21 0.40
CA ALA A 247 -21.42 -3.38 -0.65
C ALA A 247 -22.35 -2.19 -0.94
N GLY A 248 -21.76 -0.99 -1.07
CA GLY A 248 -22.46 0.22 -1.49
C GLY A 248 -21.93 0.72 -2.83
N ASP A 249 -22.72 1.56 -3.50
CA ASP A 249 -22.32 2.27 -4.71
C ASP A 249 -21.24 3.34 -4.43
N ARG A 250 -20.82 4.06 -5.48
CA ARG A 250 -19.85 5.15 -5.37
C ARG A 250 -20.29 6.31 -4.48
N TYR A 251 -21.58 6.63 -4.40
CA TYR A 251 -22.09 7.79 -3.68
C TYR A 251 -22.51 7.49 -2.23
N SER A 252 -22.58 6.22 -1.84
CA SER A 252 -22.72 5.82 -0.44
C SER A 252 -21.49 6.26 0.37
N ASN A 253 -21.71 6.64 1.62
CA ASN A 253 -20.65 6.98 2.58
C ASN A 253 -20.30 5.81 3.52
N GLY A 254 -20.94 4.66 3.35
CA GLY A 254 -20.76 3.52 4.24
C GLY A 254 -21.41 3.72 5.61
N SER A 255 -20.96 2.93 6.59
CA SER A 255 -21.45 2.94 7.96
C SER A 255 -20.34 3.38 8.93
N PHE A 256 -20.70 4.06 10.01
CA PHE A 256 -19.76 4.35 11.10
C PHE A 256 -19.46 3.07 11.87
N VAL A 257 -18.21 2.63 11.82
CA VAL A 257 -17.73 1.39 12.45
C VAL A 257 -16.74 1.67 13.57
N ILE A 258 -16.22 2.89 13.65
CA ILE A 258 -15.34 3.36 14.71
C ILE A 258 -15.96 4.62 15.30
N ASP A 259 -16.21 4.60 16.61
CA ASP A 259 -16.55 5.79 17.37
C ASP A 259 -15.28 6.61 17.61
N THR A 260 -15.11 7.67 16.82
CA THR A 260 -13.90 8.49 16.87
C THR A 260 -13.81 9.38 18.11
N ASP A 261 -14.92 9.61 18.81
CA ASP A 261 -14.92 10.41 20.05
C ASP A 261 -14.38 9.59 21.22
N VAL A 262 -14.59 8.27 21.19
CA VAL A 262 -14.11 7.34 22.23
C VAL A 262 -12.78 6.69 21.88
N LEU A 263 -12.59 6.30 20.62
CA LEU A 263 -11.43 5.53 20.17
C LEU A 263 -10.35 6.38 19.50
N GLY A 264 -10.66 7.63 19.15
CA GLY A 264 -9.78 8.47 18.34
C GLY A 264 -9.93 8.19 16.84
N LYS A 265 -9.16 8.93 16.03
CA LYS A 265 -9.26 8.86 14.56
C LYS A 265 -8.42 7.72 14.01
N PRO A 266 -8.90 6.98 12.99
CA PRO A 266 -8.08 5.98 12.33
C PRO A 266 -6.87 6.61 11.65
N VAL A 267 -5.68 6.04 11.87
CA VAL A 267 -4.42 6.52 11.28
C VAL A 267 -3.68 5.46 10.47
N PHE A 268 -3.92 4.19 10.75
CA PHE A 268 -3.28 3.08 10.03
C PHE A 268 -4.19 1.86 10.01
N VAL A 269 -4.14 1.10 8.91
CA VAL A 269 -4.90 -0.14 8.74
C VAL A 269 -3.95 -1.23 8.28
N GLN A 270 -3.95 -2.35 9.01
CA GLN A 270 -3.28 -3.57 8.62
C GLN A 270 -4.32 -4.60 8.17
N THR A 271 -4.16 -5.12 6.95
CA THR A 271 -4.92 -6.26 6.47
C THR A 271 -4.32 -7.55 7.02
N LYS A 272 -5.16 -8.44 7.54
CA LYS A 272 -4.83 -9.82 7.87
C LYS A 272 -5.78 -10.74 7.12
N GLU A 273 -5.26 -11.85 6.61
CA GLU A 273 -6.09 -12.96 6.16
C GLU A 273 -6.25 -13.92 7.33
N GLU A 274 -7.50 -14.22 7.73
CA GLU A 274 -7.75 -15.34 8.61
C GLU A 274 -7.73 -16.63 7.77
N PRO A 275 -6.98 -17.68 8.17
CA PRO A 275 -7.07 -18.97 7.51
C PRO A 275 -8.51 -19.47 7.60
N ALA A 276 -9.00 -20.09 6.52
CA ALA A 276 -10.37 -20.60 6.40
C ALA A 276 -10.76 -21.60 7.50
N ASP A 277 -9.80 -22.17 8.23
CA ASP A 277 -9.98 -23.21 9.24
C ASP A 277 -10.27 -22.71 10.67
N GLN A 278 -10.57 -21.42 10.88
CA GLN A 278 -10.97 -20.88 12.20
C GLN A 278 -12.38 -20.29 12.25
N VAL A 279 -13.25 -20.70 11.32
CA VAL A 279 -14.69 -20.47 11.45
C VAL A 279 -15.32 -21.74 12.02
N GLU A 280 -15.27 -21.88 13.35
CA GLU A 280 -16.10 -22.84 14.09
C GLU A 280 -17.11 -22.09 14.97
#